data_AF-A0A8H7G9W6-F1
#
_entry.id   AF-A0A8H7G9W6-F1
#
_cell.length_a   1.000
_cell.length_b   1.000
_cell.length_c   1.000
_cell.angle_alpha   90.00
_cell.angle_beta   90.00
_cell.angle_gamma   90.00
#
_symmetry.space_group_name_H-M   'P 1'
#
loop_
_entity.id
_entity.type
_entity.pdbx_description
1 polymer ?
#
loop_
_entity_poly.entity_id
_entity_poly.type
_entity_poly.pdbx_seq_one_letter_code
_entity_poly.pdbx_strand_id
1 'polypeptide(L)'
;MPLVDHQTEPAIPNFLTSDTPRQDDAGTISGPLNGTNGVNLADLSTPGPSSPKDRERKELENLKKQLLVENRVKDGAENLLVVPNLTEEMRQHVESELAMAKGKIDTIEQQVKSLNARTERKATAPLAPRRRPTGQGSSENAKPKEDSSDDKDDLRTSLNYASNCIKALLSAGGRPATSPASPASTSSISPAVSTADPDRTRIDIMKRLGGVLQRNMRVRYELNFAELIQSAMPALSDSSSKHCRATAYKLLRQALVDVDSAEILHDIDWFIVKSLTRDNKHAVEKEQVIKLIRAVVTVSRERKSIIGTGPVTVPISDCVMRALVAVADYPEDPFRSVCIQTLAEILLLDIDLVARTGGIRFLLHALGEGPLELGPILAATFLSIIDSPRTRSYLTVGTDLEIALSAITDAYGKGPEHSERMRGCARVIHLMLRTWSGAFLLLWETETPDLQTFKEIILDMFFDLLNIKTPEWFQTFIDGRRLTMYRKSRLPPEAKKDTSPTERPNETLKLTDQFLALLLLVLVKAGLLDALTGMLEEVATGTNLSRKAILLMAEMLQMANRVLPLSIAADIQV
;
A
#
# COMPACT_ATOMS: atom_id res chain seq x y z
N MET A 1 -28.61 70.30 14.96
CA MET A 1 -28.06 70.73 16.26
C MET A 1 -27.35 69.54 16.88
N PRO A 2 -26.26 69.76 17.65
CA PRO A 2 -24.90 69.39 17.25
C PRO A 2 -24.35 68.23 18.12
N LEU A 3 -23.13 67.67 18.01
CA LEU A 3 -21.74 68.12 17.79
C LEU A 3 -20.94 66.96 17.09
N VAL A 4 -19.77 67.05 16.42
CA VAL A 4 -18.49 67.77 16.69
C VAL A 4 -17.75 67.09 17.88
N ASP A 5 -16.50 66.61 17.87
CA ASP A 5 -15.35 66.74 16.93
C ASP A 5 -14.21 65.71 17.19
N HIS A 6 -13.15 65.73 16.35
CA HIS A 6 -11.72 65.39 16.60
C HIS A 6 -11.28 63.96 17.06
N GLN A 7 -10.34 63.28 16.34
CA GLN A 7 -8.86 63.19 16.55
C GLN A 7 -8.42 62.58 17.91
N THR A 8 -7.37 61.77 18.06
CA THR A 8 -6.02 61.82 17.43
C THR A 8 -5.28 60.46 17.58
N GLU A 9 -4.28 60.21 16.73
CA GLU A 9 -3.23 59.19 16.90
C GLU A 9 -2.27 59.55 18.07
N PRO A 10 -1.53 58.60 18.68
CA PRO A 10 -0.06 58.73 18.55
C PRO A 10 0.78 57.42 18.57
N ALA A 11 1.77 57.41 17.66
CA ALA A 11 3.19 57.05 17.79
C ALA A 11 3.73 55.91 18.71
N ILE A 12 4.66 55.17 18.10
CA ILE A 12 5.62 54.16 18.57
C ILE A 12 6.60 54.70 19.66
N PRO A 13 7.36 53.83 20.35
CA PRO A 13 8.82 53.90 20.15
C PRO A 13 9.55 52.57 19.91
N ASN A 14 10.62 52.64 19.12
CA ASN A 14 11.58 51.56 18.86
C ASN A 14 12.54 51.33 20.04
N PHE A 15 13.14 50.13 20.11
CA PHE A 15 14.51 49.96 20.62
C PHE A 15 15.31 48.96 19.76
N LEU A 16 16.38 49.46 19.15
CA LEU A 16 17.59 48.69 18.77
C LEU A 16 18.47 48.58 20.05
N THR A 17 19.46 47.70 20.21
CA THR A 17 20.61 47.42 19.32
C THR A 17 21.30 46.08 19.64
N SER A 18 21.80 45.44 18.58
CA SER A 18 23.11 44.77 18.39
C SER A 18 23.74 43.86 19.45
N ASP A 19 24.25 42.69 19.01
CA ASP A 19 25.70 42.57 18.69
C ASP A 19 26.03 41.30 17.87
N THR A 20 27.01 41.43 16.97
CA THR A 20 27.60 40.36 16.14
C THR A 20 29.09 40.23 16.47
N PRO A 21 29.71 39.06 16.25
CA PRO A 21 30.60 38.90 15.07
C PRO A 21 30.28 37.60 14.28
N ARG A 22 30.43 37.49 12.95
CA ARG A 22 31.67 37.40 12.12
C ARG A 22 32.62 36.28 12.62
N GLN A 23 33.24 35.39 11.85
CA GLN A 23 33.37 35.12 10.39
C GLN A 23 33.90 33.63 10.27
N ASP A 24 34.14 32.95 9.14
CA ASP A 24 34.28 33.35 7.73
C ASP A 24 34.10 32.18 6.70
N ASP A 25 34.08 32.54 5.42
CA ASP A 25 34.58 31.86 4.19
C ASP A 25 34.33 30.38 3.74
N ALA A 26 34.00 30.31 2.43
CA ALA A 26 34.46 29.40 1.37
C ALA A 26 33.88 27.96 1.18
N GLY A 27 33.70 27.59 -0.10
CA GLY A 27 34.05 26.24 -0.55
C GLY A 27 33.07 25.41 -1.40
N THR A 28 32.45 25.95 -2.46
CA THR A 28 31.79 25.08 -3.46
C THR A 28 32.84 24.27 -4.24
N ILE A 29 32.85 22.94 -4.10
CA ILE A 29 33.45 22.02 -5.08
C ILE A 29 32.44 20.90 -5.42
N SER A 30 32.42 20.53 -6.69
CA SER A 30 31.33 19.83 -7.36
C SER A 30 31.66 18.39 -7.77
N GLY A 31 30.76 17.46 -7.45
CA GLY A 31 30.50 16.23 -8.21
C GLY A 31 31.55 15.10 -8.15
N PRO A 32 31.29 13.96 -8.85
CA PRO A 32 30.20 13.71 -9.79
C PRO A 32 29.17 12.65 -9.34
N LEU A 33 27.91 12.88 -9.71
CA LEU A 33 26.91 11.82 -9.91
C LEU A 33 27.29 11.01 -11.16
N ASN A 34 27.03 9.70 -11.18
CA ASN A 34 27.17 8.88 -12.39
C ASN A 34 26.13 7.74 -12.41
N GLY A 35 25.67 7.37 -13.61
CA GLY A 35 25.01 6.08 -13.83
C GLY A 35 23.48 6.06 -13.80
N THR A 36 22.82 6.85 -14.65
CA THR A 36 21.46 6.53 -15.10
C THR A 36 21.42 5.14 -15.75
N ASN A 37 20.49 4.27 -15.35
CA ASN A 37 20.07 3.14 -16.17
C ASN A 37 18.55 3.21 -16.35
N GLY A 38 18.13 3.54 -17.58
CA GLY A 38 16.72 3.53 -17.96
C GLY A 38 16.16 2.11 -17.96
N VAL A 39 14.98 1.95 -17.37
CA VAL A 39 14.25 0.68 -17.44
C VAL A 39 13.69 0.53 -18.85
N ASN A 40 14.31 -0.34 -19.65
CA ASN A 40 13.78 -0.70 -20.97
C ASN A 40 12.48 -1.50 -20.78
N LEU A 41 11.35 -0.89 -21.13
CA LEU A 41 10.02 -1.47 -20.98
C LEU A 41 9.71 -2.46 -22.13
N ALA A 42 10.45 -3.56 -22.19
CA ALA A 42 10.34 -4.56 -23.25
C ALA A 42 10.72 -5.98 -22.78
N ASP A 43 10.18 -6.45 -21.66
CA ASP A 43 10.15 -7.89 -21.36
C ASP A 43 9.02 -8.28 -20.39
N LEU A 44 7.77 -8.29 -20.89
CA LEU A 44 6.63 -8.93 -20.22
C LEU A 44 6.23 -10.21 -20.96
N SER A 45 7.18 -11.13 -21.07
CA SER A 45 6.93 -12.51 -21.54
C SER A 45 6.74 -13.42 -20.34
N THR A 46 5.52 -13.92 -20.12
CA THR A 46 5.19 -14.83 -19.01
C THR A 46 6.00 -16.12 -19.10
N PRO A 47 6.86 -16.48 -18.12
CA PRO A 47 7.51 -17.78 -18.13
C PRO A 47 6.51 -18.84 -17.66
N GLY A 48 6.24 -19.82 -18.52
CA GLY A 48 5.50 -21.03 -18.16
C GLY A 48 6.20 -21.85 -17.06
N PRO A 49 5.63 -23.00 -16.65
CA PRO A 49 6.11 -23.77 -15.51
C PRO A 49 7.54 -24.30 -15.73
N SER A 50 8.52 -23.55 -15.21
CA SER A 50 9.94 -23.91 -15.24
C SER A 50 10.17 -25.23 -14.52
N SER A 51 10.95 -26.14 -15.13
CA SER A 51 11.22 -27.44 -14.53
C SER A 51 12.01 -27.27 -13.22
N PRO A 52 11.97 -28.23 -12.28
CA PRO A 52 12.72 -28.13 -11.04
C PRO A 52 14.23 -27.87 -11.26
N LYS A 53 14.79 -28.42 -12.34
CA LYS A 53 16.21 -28.23 -12.74
C LYS A 53 16.51 -26.79 -13.17
N ASP A 54 15.55 -26.10 -13.79
CA ASP A 54 15.73 -24.71 -14.24
C ASP A 54 15.64 -23.72 -13.07
N ARG A 55 14.88 -24.07 -12.02
CA ARG A 55 14.86 -23.32 -10.75
C ARG A 55 16.18 -23.48 -10.00
N GLU A 56 16.64 -24.73 -9.79
CA GLU A 56 17.93 -25.05 -9.17
C GLU A 56 19.10 -24.32 -9.90
N ARG A 57 19.06 -24.23 -11.24
CA ARG A 57 20.04 -23.46 -12.03
C ARG A 57 19.96 -21.94 -11.82
N LYS A 58 18.77 -21.34 -11.85
CA LYS A 58 18.60 -19.90 -11.62
C LYS A 58 19.01 -19.46 -10.21
N GLU A 59 18.73 -20.29 -9.20
CA GLU A 59 19.19 -20.07 -7.82
C GLU A 59 20.73 -20.07 -7.75
N LEU A 60 21.38 -21.04 -8.41
CA LEU A 60 22.85 -21.13 -8.45
C LEU A 60 23.51 -19.99 -9.23
N GLU A 61 22.89 -19.48 -10.30
CA GLU A 61 23.33 -18.27 -10.99
C GLU A 61 23.20 -17.01 -10.13
N ASN A 62 22.12 -16.88 -9.37
CA ASN A 62 21.92 -15.74 -8.47
C ASN A 62 22.93 -15.74 -7.31
N LEU A 63 23.20 -16.91 -6.70
CA LEU A 63 24.23 -17.04 -5.67
C LEU A 63 25.63 -16.71 -6.21
N LYS A 64 25.96 -17.11 -7.45
CA LYS A 64 27.22 -16.72 -8.11
C LYS A 64 27.32 -15.21 -8.35
N LYS A 65 26.24 -14.56 -8.78
CA LYS A 65 26.18 -13.08 -8.92
C LYS A 65 26.39 -12.38 -7.58
N GLN A 66 25.76 -12.88 -6.51
CA GLN A 66 25.91 -12.32 -5.16
C GLN A 66 27.33 -12.49 -4.61
N LEU A 67 27.95 -13.66 -4.83
CA LEU A 67 29.36 -13.93 -4.48
C LEU A 67 30.33 -12.99 -5.21
N LEU A 68 30.07 -12.64 -6.48
CA LEU A 68 30.88 -11.66 -7.22
C LEU A 68 30.74 -10.24 -6.65
N VAL A 69 29.55 -9.85 -6.17
CA VAL A 69 29.34 -8.54 -5.54
C VAL A 69 30.07 -8.47 -4.19
N GLU A 70 29.89 -9.46 -3.32
CA GLU A 70 30.52 -9.46 -1.98
C GLU A 70 32.06 -9.58 -2.08
N ASN A 71 32.63 -10.29 -3.07
CA ASN A 71 34.07 -10.25 -3.32
C ASN A 71 34.55 -8.87 -3.79
N ARG A 72 33.80 -8.16 -4.63
CA ARG A 72 34.15 -6.77 -5.00
C ARG A 72 34.07 -5.80 -3.83
N VAL A 73 33.16 -6.03 -2.87
CA VAL A 73 33.09 -5.27 -1.61
C VAL A 73 34.30 -5.59 -0.73
N LYS A 74 34.65 -6.87 -0.57
CA LYS A 74 35.86 -7.32 0.13
C LYS A 74 37.12 -6.67 -0.45
N ASP A 75 37.33 -6.76 -1.77
CA ASP A 75 38.52 -6.23 -2.43
C ASP A 75 38.57 -4.69 -2.36
N GLY A 76 37.41 -4.03 -2.41
CA GLY A 76 37.30 -2.59 -2.19
C GLY A 76 37.68 -2.17 -0.75
N ALA A 77 37.20 -2.91 0.25
CA ALA A 77 37.55 -2.70 1.65
C ALA A 77 39.05 -2.99 1.93
N GLU A 78 39.59 -4.07 1.36
CA GLU A 78 41.01 -4.41 1.47
C GLU A 78 41.90 -3.33 0.82
N ASN A 79 41.51 -2.75 -0.32
CA ASN A 79 42.21 -1.60 -0.91
C ASN A 79 42.13 -0.32 -0.06
N LEU A 80 40.97 -0.05 0.57
CA LEU A 80 40.80 1.15 1.41
C LEU A 80 41.69 1.10 2.68
N LEU A 81 41.94 -0.08 3.23
CA LEU A 81 42.84 -0.26 4.38
C LEU A 81 44.34 -0.09 4.05
N VAL A 82 44.70 -0.07 2.76
CA VAL A 82 46.10 0.14 2.30
C VAL A 82 46.42 1.64 2.12
N VAL A 83 45.42 2.53 2.13
CA VAL A 83 45.62 3.97 1.92
C VAL A 83 46.14 4.64 3.20
N PRO A 84 47.34 5.27 3.20
CA PRO A 84 48.04 5.65 4.43
C PRO A 84 47.54 6.93 5.14
N ASN A 85 46.31 7.38 4.90
CA ASN A 85 45.72 8.60 5.46
C ASN A 85 44.25 8.44 5.91
N LEU A 86 43.86 7.28 6.45
CA LEU A 86 42.52 7.11 7.04
C LEU A 86 42.52 7.48 8.53
N THR A 87 41.47 8.20 8.95
CA THR A 87 41.14 8.41 10.36
C THR A 87 40.80 7.07 11.03
N GLU A 88 41.21 6.87 12.29
CA GLU A 88 41.06 5.61 13.02
C GLU A 88 39.60 5.10 13.08
N GLU A 89 38.62 6.01 13.17
CA GLU A 89 37.19 5.70 13.13
C GLU A 89 36.75 5.11 11.77
N MET A 90 37.23 5.69 10.66
CA MET A 90 36.97 5.18 9.31
C MET A 90 37.61 3.81 9.10
N ARG A 91 38.82 3.61 9.65
CA ARG A 91 39.52 2.33 9.60
C ARG A 91 38.72 1.24 10.31
N GLN A 92 38.27 1.46 11.55
CA GLN A 92 37.45 0.51 12.30
C GLN A 92 36.13 0.19 11.57
N HIS A 93 35.51 1.18 10.92
CA HIS A 93 34.33 0.94 10.11
C HIS A 93 34.61 0.04 8.89
N VAL A 94 35.69 0.29 8.14
CA VAL A 94 36.09 -0.54 6.99
C VAL A 94 36.49 -1.96 7.44
N GLU A 95 37.18 -2.11 8.57
CA GLU A 95 37.49 -3.43 9.16
C GLU A 95 36.21 -4.20 9.55
N SER A 96 35.17 -3.51 10.06
CA SER A 96 33.87 -4.12 10.37
C SER A 96 33.09 -4.58 9.12
N GLU A 97 33.06 -3.77 8.07
CA GLU A 97 32.42 -4.11 6.79
C GLU A 97 33.16 -5.27 6.08
N LEU A 98 34.49 -5.30 6.16
CA LEU A 98 35.32 -6.40 5.66
C LEU A 98 35.03 -7.72 6.40
N ALA A 99 34.85 -7.69 7.72
CA ALA A 99 34.47 -8.86 8.50
C ALA A 99 33.07 -9.37 8.11
N MET A 100 32.11 -8.45 7.93
CA MET A 100 30.75 -8.76 7.47
C MET A 100 30.74 -9.36 6.05
N ALA A 101 31.54 -8.81 5.12
CA ALA A 101 31.68 -9.33 3.76
C ALA A 101 32.28 -10.75 3.76
N LYS A 102 33.33 -11.01 4.55
CA LYS A 102 33.93 -12.35 4.71
C LYS A 102 32.92 -13.37 5.23
N GLY A 103 32.17 -13.03 6.29
CA GLY A 103 31.12 -13.90 6.82
C GLY A 103 30.00 -14.22 5.81
N LYS A 104 29.58 -13.23 5.00
CA LYS A 104 28.60 -13.47 3.92
C LYS A 104 29.17 -14.39 2.84
N ILE A 105 30.41 -14.18 2.38
CA ILE A 105 31.06 -15.03 1.38
C ILE A 105 31.08 -16.49 1.85
N ASP A 106 31.45 -16.76 3.10
CA ASP A 106 31.44 -18.10 3.68
C ASP A 106 30.04 -18.76 3.63
N THR A 107 28.98 -18.01 3.99
CA THR A 107 27.60 -18.54 3.92
C THR A 107 27.15 -18.84 2.49
N ILE A 108 27.49 -17.99 1.52
CA ILE A 108 27.15 -18.19 0.11
C ILE A 108 27.93 -19.38 -0.46
N GLU A 109 29.21 -19.53 -0.11
CA GLU A 109 30.00 -20.70 -0.50
C GLU A 109 29.43 -22.02 0.04
N GLN A 110 28.98 -22.05 1.30
CA GLN A 110 28.31 -23.22 1.88
C GLN A 110 27.02 -23.56 1.13
N GLN A 111 26.21 -22.55 0.77
CA GLN A 111 25.00 -22.73 -0.03
C GLN A 111 25.32 -23.29 -1.42
N VAL A 112 26.31 -22.73 -2.14
CA VAL A 112 26.74 -23.23 -3.47
C VAL A 112 27.26 -24.67 -3.38
N LYS A 113 28.07 -25.01 -2.36
CA LYS A 113 28.55 -26.38 -2.13
C LYS A 113 27.37 -27.35 -1.90
N SER A 114 26.34 -26.95 -1.16
CA SER A 114 25.15 -27.78 -0.91
C SER A 114 24.30 -28.04 -2.16
N LEU A 115 24.17 -27.06 -3.07
CA LEU A 115 23.42 -27.17 -4.31
C LEU A 115 24.16 -27.99 -5.38
N ASN A 116 25.49 -27.85 -5.46
CA ASN A 116 26.33 -28.71 -6.32
C ASN A 116 26.24 -30.18 -5.87
N ALA A 117 26.36 -30.46 -4.57
CA ALA A 117 26.26 -31.83 -4.03
C ALA A 117 24.88 -32.48 -4.29
N ARG A 118 23.79 -31.69 -4.30
CA ARG A 118 22.45 -32.16 -4.71
C ARG A 118 22.36 -32.47 -6.21
N THR A 119 23.11 -31.73 -7.03
CA THR A 119 23.13 -31.90 -8.49
C THR A 119 23.92 -33.15 -8.90
N GLU A 120 25.09 -33.37 -8.29
CA GLU A 120 25.96 -34.54 -8.59
C GLU A 120 25.30 -35.87 -8.20
N ARG A 121 24.61 -35.93 -7.05
CA ARG A 121 23.87 -37.13 -6.60
C ARG A 121 22.74 -37.57 -7.54
N LYS A 122 22.26 -36.70 -8.45
CA LYS A 122 21.27 -37.03 -9.49
C LYS A 122 21.90 -37.49 -10.81
N ALA A 123 23.23 -37.43 -10.97
CA ALA A 123 23.92 -37.68 -12.24
C ALA A 123 24.55 -39.08 -12.38
N THR A 124 24.74 -39.82 -11.28
CA THR A 124 25.59 -41.03 -11.22
C THR A 124 24.83 -42.36 -10.97
N ALA A 125 23.56 -42.44 -11.35
CA ALA A 125 22.78 -43.70 -11.33
C ALA A 125 22.90 -44.46 -12.69
N PRO A 126 23.53 -45.65 -12.76
CA PRO A 126 23.72 -46.36 -14.03
C PRO A 126 22.46 -47.11 -14.50
N LEU A 127 22.25 -47.14 -15.81
CA LEU A 127 21.20 -47.90 -16.49
C LEU A 127 21.70 -49.30 -16.88
N ALA A 128 21.03 -50.36 -16.42
CA ALA A 128 21.23 -51.75 -16.87
C ALA A 128 19.93 -52.57 -16.79
N PRO A 129 19.75 -53.66 -17.57
CA PRO A 129 18.44 -53.95 -18.16
C PRO A 129 17.55 -55.00 -17.46
N ARG A 130 16.26 -54.83 -17.71
CA ARG A 130 15.10 -55.66 -17.36
C ARG A 130 15.19 -57.10 -17.89
N ARG A 131 15.10 -58.11 -17.00
CA ARG A 131 14.66 -59.48 -17.34
C ARG A 131 13.43 -59.85 -16.49
N ARG A 132 12.44 -60.48 -17.13
CA ARG A 132 11.23 -61.02 -16.48
C ARG A 132 11.59 -62.22 -15.58
N PRO A 133 10.76 -62.51 -14.57
CA PRO A 133 9.99 -63.75 -14.66
C PRO A 133 8.47 -63.55 -14.57
N THR A 134 7.76 -64.48 -15.19
CA THR A 134 6.31 -64.72 -15.07
C THR A 134 6.02 -65.70 -13.94
N GLY A 135 4.88 -65.56 -13.27
CA GLY A 135 4.24 -66.67 -12.53
C GLY A 135 3.61 -66.28 -11.19
N GLN A 136 2.28 -66.39 -11.11
CA GLN A 136 1.44 -66.84 -9.98
C GLN A 136 1.97 -66.60 -8.53
N GLY A 137 1.23 -65.98 -7.61
CA GLY A 137 -0.11 -65.42 -7.66
C GLY A 137 -0.75 -65.37 -6.26
N SER A 138 -1.38 -64.27 -5.91
CA SER A 138 -2.59 -64.19 -5.04
C SER A 138 -3.04 -62.72 -4.99
N SER A 139 -4.34 -62.49 -4.86
CA SER A 139 -4.96 -61.19 -5.07
C SER A 139 -5.15 -60.41 -3.78
N GLU A 140 -4.45 -59.28 -3.60
CA GLU A 140 -4.83 -58.22 -2.66
C GLU A 140 -4.74 -56.82 -3.29
N ASN A 141 -5.59 -55.94 -2.76
CA ASN A 141 -5.87 -54.55 -3.13
C ASN A 141 -4.76 -53.74 -3.84
N ALA A 142 -5.13 -53.14 -4.99
CA ALA A 142 -4.36 -52.06 -5.60
C ALA A 142 -4.47 -50.75 -4.78
N LYS A 143 -3.39 -50.37 -4.09
CA LYS A 143 -3.19 -49.03 -3.51
C LYS A 143 -2.36 -48.15 -4.45
N PRO A 144 -2.59 -46.82 -4.51
CA PRO A 144 -1.70 -45.90 -5.20
C PRO A 144 -0.33 -45.79 -4.52
N LYS A 145 0.69 -45.41 -5.30
CA LYS A 145 2.08 -45.13 -4.87
C LYS A 145 2.18 -44.50 -3.48
N GLU A 146 3.03 -45.07 -2.65
CA GLU A 146 3.25 -44.57 -1.30
C GLU A 146 4.15 -43.34 -1.30
N ASP A 147 3.63 -42.19 -0.83
CA ASP A 147 4.42 -41.24 -0.03
C ASP A 147 5.21 -42.02 1.03
N SER A 148 6.42 -41.58 1.36
CA SER A 148 7.28 -42.07 2.45
C SER A 148 6.46 -42.48 3.69
N SER A 149 6.78 -43.65 4.26
CA SER A 149 6.18 -44.13 5.52
C SER A 149 6.26 -43.06 6.61
N ASP A 150 7.44 -42.46 6.75
CA ASP A 150 7.81 -41.57 7.84
C ASP A 150 6.96 -40.28 7.81
N ASP A 151 6.78 -39.66 6.63
CA ASP A 151 5.93 -38.47 6.46
C ASP A 151 4.44 -38.73 6.78
N LYS A 152 3.95 -39.96 6.54
CA LYS A 152 2.56 -40.35 6.86
C LYS A 152 2.38 -40.58 8.35
N ASP A 153 3.36 -41.18 9.01
CA ASP A 153 3.28 -41.49 10.43
C ASP A 153 3.55 -40.24 11.29
N ASP A 154 4.40 -39.32 10.84
CA ASP A 154 4.52 -37.97 11.39
C ASP A 154 3.22 -37.17 11.25
N LEU A 155 2.55 -37.26 10.09
CA LEU A 155 1.25 -36.61 9.88
C LEU A 155 0.16 -37.20 10.80
N ARG A 156 0.05 -38.53 10.91
CA ARG A 156 -0.89 -39.19 11.82
C ARG A 156 -0.63 -38.83 13.27
N THR A 157 0.63 -38.84 13.69
CA THR A 157 1.04 -38.47 15.05
C THR A 157 0.70 -37.01 15.34
N SER A 158 0.95 -36.12 14.38
CA SER A 158 0.62 -34.70 14.47
C SER A 158 -0.89 -34.42 14.50
N LEU A 159 -1.67 -35.16 13.72
CA LEU A 159 -3.14 -35.07 13.70
C LEU A 159 -3.72 -35.58 15.02
N ASN A 160 -3.27 -36.75 15.51
CA ASN A 160 -3.67 -37.27 16.82
C ASN A 160 -3.33 -36.29 17.96
N TYR A 161 -2.15 -35.67 17.91
CA TYR A 161 -1.77 -34.63 18.89
C TYR A 161 -2.69 -33.40 18.78
N ALA A 162 -3.00 -32.93 17.56
CA ALA A 162 -3.92 -31.82 17.35
C ALA A 162 -5.33 -32.12 17.87
N SER A 163 -5.88 -33.30 17.57
CA SER A 163 -7.18 -33.76 18.09
C SER A 163 -7.18 -33.88 19.62
N ASN A 164 -6.09 -34.33 20.23
CA ASN A 164 -5.94 -34.35 21.68
C ASN A 164 -5.90 -32.94 22.29
N CYS A 165 -5.29 -31.96 21.61
CA CYS A 165 -5.37 -30.56 22.03
C CYS A 165 -6.78 -29.97 21.90
N ILE A 166 -7.54 -30.31 20.86
CA ILE A 166 -8.95 -29.88 20.69
C ILE A 166 -9.82 -30.45 21.82
N LYS A 167 -9.69 -31.75 22.11
CA LYS A 167 -10.40 -32.40 23.23
C LYS A 167 -10.01 -31.82 24.60
N ALA A 168 -8.73 -31.53 24.80
CA ALA A 168 -8.27 -30.84 26.01
C ALA A 168 -8.87 -29.43 26.13
N LEU A 169 -8.95 -28.68 25.02
CA LEU A 169 -9.54 -27.34 25.00
C LEU A 169 -11.05 -27.37 25.27
N LEU A 170 -11.79 -28.32 24.69
CA LEU A 170 -13.20 -28.59 25.02
C LEU A 170 -13.38 -28.88 26.52
N SER A 171 -12.54 -29.75 27.09
CA SER A 171 -12.62 -30.09 28.52
C SER A 171 -12.31 -28.89 29.44
N ALA A 172 -11.40 -28.01 29.03
CA ALA A 172 -11.08 -26.75 29.74
C ALA A 172 -12.15 -25.65 29.52
N GLY A 173 -13.05 -25.82 28.55
CA GLY A 173 -14.19 -24.95 28.31
C GLY A 173 -15.43 -25.32 29.14
N GLY A 174 -15.50 -26.53 29.68
CA GLY A 174 -16.57 -26.97 30.55
C GLY A 174 -16.55 -26.24 31.90
N ARG A 175 -17.64 -25.54 32.24
CA ARG A 175 -17.88 -25.13 33.62
C ARG A 175 -17.87 -26.37 34.53
N PRO A 176 -17.24 -26.33 35.73
CA PRO A 176 -17.50 -27.36 36.72
C PRO A 176 -19.01 -27.35 37.03
N ALA A 177 -19.67 -28.47 36.76
CA ALA A 177 -21.08 -28.63 37.07
C ALA A 177 -21.29 -28.46 38.58
N THR A 178 -22.29 -27.66 38.95
CA THR A 178 -22.68 -27.45 40.35
C THR A 178 -23.30 -28.73 40.92
N SER A 179 -22.48 -29.65 41.38
CA SER A 179 -22.91 -30.70 42.30
C SER A 179 -23.19 -30.07 43.68
N PRO A 180 -24.32 -30.41 44.34
CA PRO A 180 -24.72 -29.76 45.59
C PRO A 180 -23.76 -30.12 46.72
N ALA A 181 -23.10 -29.11 47.29
CA ALA A 181 -22.24 -29.28 48.46
C ALA A 181 -23.09 -29.44 49.73
N SER A 182 -22.85 -30.51 50.49
CA SER A 182 -23.32 -30.62 51.88
C SER A 182 -22.63 -29.58 52.76
N PRO A 183 -23.31 -29.01 53.78
CA PRO A 183 -22.76 -27.94 54.58
C PRO A 183 -21.73 -28.46 55.59
N ALA A 184 -20.52 -27.91 55.56
CA ALA A 184 -19.54 -28.01 56.64
C ALA A 184 -18.99 -26.60 56.96
N SER A 185 -18.97 -26.26 58.24
CA SER A 185 -18.83 -24.89 58.72
C SER A 185 -17.38 -24.41 58.88
N THR A 186 -17.27 -23.09 59.11
CA THR A 186 -16.19 -22.39 59.83
C THR A 186 -14.85 -22.12 59.13
N SER A 187 -14.73 -20.86 58.69
CA SER A 187 -13.60 -19.94 58.92
C SER A 187 -12.19 -20.35 58.48
N SER A 188 -11.80 -19.86 57.30
CA SER A 188 -10.48 -19.21 57.13
C SER A 188 -10.57 -18.10 56.08
N ILE A 189 -9.90 -16.97 56.35
CA ILE A 189 -9.80 -15.85 55.40
C ILE A 189 -8.84 -16.30 54.29
N SER A 190 -9.38 -16.56 53.10
CA SER A 190 -8.59 -16.88 51.90
C SER A 190 -8.32 -15.59 51.11
N PRO A 191 -7.07 -15.33 50.65
CA PRO A 191 -6.82 -14.23 49.74
C PRO A 191 -7.44 -14.52 48.37
N ALA A 192 -7.86 -13.48 47.65
CA ALA A 192 -8.41 -13.63 46.30
C ALA A 192 -7.33 -14.13 45.32
N VAL A 193 -7.36 -15.42 44.99
CA VAL A 193 -6.39 -16.07 44.10
C VAL A 193 -7.08 -16.79 42.93
N SER A 194 -6.55 -16.49 41.74
CA SER A 194 -6.64 -17.22 40.45
C SER A 194 -7.97 -17.49 39.75
N THR A 195 -8.61 -16.42 39.26
CA THR A 195 -9.31 -16.47 37.95
C THR A 195 -8.35 -16.68 36.76
N ALA A 196 -7.03 -16.60 36.99
CA ALA A 196 -5.98 -16.67 35.96
C ALA A 196 -5.62 -18.08 35.47
N ASP A 197 -5.90 -19.13 36.25
CA ASP A 197 -5.49 -20.52 35.92
C ASP A 197 -6.26 -21.15 34.74
N PRO A 198 -7.60 -21.05 34.60
CA PRO A 198 -8.31 -21.56 33.42
C PRO A 198 -7.98 -20.78 32.15
N ASP A 199 -7.56 -19.52 32.28
CA ASP A 199 -7.13 -18.70 31.15
C ASP A 199 -5.75 -19.11 30.64
N ARG A 200 -4.79 -19.27 31.55
CA ARG A 200 -3.42 -19.66 31.23
C ARG A 200 -3.36 -21.04 30.58
N THR A 201 -4.08 -22.01 31.14
CA THR A 201 -4.17 -23.37 30.59
C THR A 201 -4.75 -23.39 29.17
N ARG A 202 -5.86 -22.68 28.92
CA ARG A 202 -6.43 -22.54 27.57
C ARG A 202 -5.46 -21.85 26.59
N ILE A 203 -4.81 -20.76 27.00
CA ILE A 203 -3.78 -20.08 26.20
C ILE A 203 -2.64 -21.04 25.82
N ASP A 204 -2.13 -21.83 26.76
CA ASP A 204 -1.01 -22.73 26.49
C ASP A 204 -1.41 -23.94 25.63
N ILE A 205 -2.64 -24.47 25.76
CA ILE A 205 -3.20 -25.47 24.84
C ILE A 205 -3.33 -24.89 23.42
N MET A 206 -3.92 -23.70 23.27
CA MET A 206 -4.09 -23.05 21.96
C MET A 206 -2.76 -22.71 21.30
N LYS A 207 -1.74 -22.28 22.06
CA LYS A 207 -0.37 -22.05 21.55
C LYS A 207 0.28 -23.35 21.07
N ARG A 208 0.13 -24.46 21.81
CA ARG A 208 0.66 -25.78 21.40
C ARG A 208 0.01 -26.22 20.10
N LEU A 209 -1.32 -26.16 20.00
CA LEU A 209 -2.06 -26.50 18.80
C LEU A 209 -1.66 -25.62 17.60
N GLY A 210 -1.62 -24.30 17.77
CA GLY A 210 -1.14 -23.38 16.73
C GLY A 210 0.30 -23.69 16.26
N GLY A 211 1.18 -24.09 17.18
CA GLY A 211 2.53 -24.55 16.85
C GLY A 211 2.58 -25.88 16.08
N VAL A 212 1.55 -26.73 16.16
CA VAL A 212 1.43 -27.95 15.34
C VAL A 212 0.93 -27.59 13.94
N LEU A 213 -0.10 -26.73 13.85
CA LEU A 213 -0.64 -26.24 12.57
C LEU A 213 0.37 -25.41 11.76
N GLN A 214 1.33 -24.75 12.43
CA GLN A 214 2.42 -24.04 11.76
C GLN A 214 3.53 -24.96 11.24
N ARG A 215 3.83 -26.08 11.92
CA ARG A 215 4.83 -27.05 11.47
C ARG A 215 4.27 -27.95 10.37
N ASN A 216 3.02 -28.39 10.50
CA ASN A 216 2.40 -29.37 9.63
C ASN A 216 1.22 -28.77 8.86
N MET A 217 1.52 -28.13 7.73
CA MET A 217 0.49 -27.48 6.87
C MET A 217 -0.62 -28.45 6.44
N ARG A 218 -0.28 -29.72 6.14
CA ARG A 218 -1.24 -30.77 5.75
C ARG A 218 -2.30 -31.04 6.82
N VAL A 219 -1.98 -30.93 8.11
CA VAL A 219 -2.92 -31.20 9.22
C VAL A 219 -4.11 -30.24 9.18
N ARG A 220 -3.97 -29.03 8.62
CA ARG A 220 -5.07 -28.05 8.53
C ARG A 220 -6.20 -28.51 7.62
N TYR A 221 -5.89 -29.29 6.57
CA TYR A 221 -6.88 -29.80 5.61
C TYR A 221 -7.67 -31.00 6.14
N GLU A 222 -7.10 -31.73 7.11
CA GLU A 222 -7.69 -32.95 7.70
C GLU A 222 -8.38 -32.67 9.06
N LEU A 223 -8.35 -31.42 9.53
CA LEU A 223 -8.83 -31.01 10.84
C LEU A 223 -10.28 -30.50 10.74
N ASN A 224 -11.18 -31.04 11.57
CA ASN A 224 -12.57 -30.60 11.62
C ASN A 224 -12.67 -29.17 12.20
N PHE A 225 -12.80 -28.18 11.32
CA PHE A 225 -12.82 -26.76 11.68
C PHE A 225 -14.03 -26.38 12.55
N ALA A 226 -15.17 -27.05 12.39
CA ALA A 226 -16.34 -26.85 13.26
C ALA A 226 -16.08 -27.33 14.70
N GLU A 227 -15.45 -28.49 14.89
CA GLU A 227 -15.04 -28.98 16.22
C GLU A 227 -14.04 -28.01 16.87
N LEU A 228 -13.12 -27.45 16.08
CA LEU A 228 -12.18 -26.42 16.55
C LEU A 228 -12.89 -25.15 17.01
N ILE A 229 -13.86 -24.63 16.25
CA ILE A 229 -14.67 -23.46 16.65
C ILE A 229 -15.40 -23.73 17.96
N GLN A 230 -16.08 -24.87 18.10
CA GLN A 230 -16.78 -25.23 19.33
C GLN A 230 -15.82 -25.34 20.53
N SER A 231 -14.60 -25.85 20.32
CA SER A 231 -13.55 -25.87 21.35
C SER A 231 -13.02 -24.49 21.72
N ALA A 232 -12.92 -23.57 20.76
CA ALA A 232 -12.39 -22.23 20.96
C ALA A 232 -13.43 -21.23 21.47
N MET A 233 -14.72 -21.47 21.27
CA MET A 233 -15.82 -20.56 21.64
C MET A 233 -15.80 -20.15 23.12
N PRO A 234 -15.54 -21.04 24.10
CA PRO A 234 -15.36 -20.64 25.51
C PRO A 234 -14.21 -19.65 25.71
N ALA A 235 -13.15 -19.69 24.90
CA ALA A 235 -12.02 -18.76 24.94
C ALA A 235 -12.30 -17.40 24.27
N LEU A 236 -13.32 -17.31 23.41
CA LEU A 236 -13.81 -16.05 22.82
C LEU A 236 -14.74 -15.26 23.75
N SER A 237 -15.28 -15.92 24.78
CA SER A 237 -16.24 -15.33 25.72
C SER A 237 -15.68 -14.17 26.57
N ASP A 238 -16.60 -13.35 27.11
CA ASP A 238 -16.29 -12.21 27.97
C ASP A 238 -15.58 -12.58 29.28
N SER A 239 -15.84 -13.78 29.82
CA SER A 239 -15.18 -14.28 31.03
C SER A 239 -13.69 -14.57 30.84
N SER A 240 -13.22 -14.64 29.59
CA SER A 240 -11.82 -14.86 29.25
C SER A 240 -11.06 -13.52 29.18
N SER A 241 -9.76 -13.52 29.43
CA SER A 241 -8.92 -12.34 29.27
C SER A 241 -8.71 -11.95 27.81
N LYS A 242 -8.31 -10.68 27.58
CA LYS A 242 -7.98 -10.17 26.24
C LYS A 242 -6.89 -10.98 25.52
N HIS A 243 -5.95 -11.55 26.27
CA HIS A 243 -4.89 -12.40 25.71
C HIS A 243 -5.39 -13.80 25.36
N CYS A 244 -6.37 -14.33 26.09
CA CYS A 244 -7.05 -15.59 25.78
C CYS A 244 -7.84 -15.44 24.45
N ARG A 245 -8.69 -14.41 24.34
CA ARG A 245 -9.43 -14.10 23.10
C ARG A 245 -8.52 -13.88 21.89
N ALA A 246 -7.47 -13.07 22.05
CA ALA A 246 -6.48 -12.86 21.00
C ALA A 246 -5.80 -14.18 20.55
N THR A 247 -5.48 -15.07 21.49
CA THR A 247 -4.89 -16.37 21.17
C THR A 247 -5.88 -17.28 20.43
N ALA A 248 -7.16 -17.26 20.79
CA ALA A 248 -8.23 -17.99 20.10
C ALA A 248 -8.40 -17.50 18.65
N TYR A 249 -8.55 -16.19 18.41
CA TYR A 249 -8.62 -15.65 17.03
C TYR A 249 -7.37 -15.95 16.20
N LYS A 250 -6.18 -15.91 16.83
CA LYS A 250 -4.92 -16.30 16.17
C LYS A 250 -4.90 -17.78 15.79
N LEU A 251 -5.41 -18.66 16.65
CA LEU A 251 -5.52 -20.10 16.38
C LEU A 251 -6.51 -20.38 15.23
N LEU A 252 -7.71 -19.78 15.26
CA LEU A 252 -8.69 -19.91 14.18
C LEU A 252 -8.11 -19.42 12.84
N ARG A 253 -7.39 -18.29 12.83
CA ARG A 253 -6.67 -17.80 11.64
C ARG A 253 -5.59 -18.77 11.13
N GLN A 254 -4.94 -19.51 12.02
CA GLN A 254 -3.92 -20.51 11.66
C GLN A 254 -4.53 -21.81 11.13
N ALA A 255 -5.77 -22.13 11.51
CA ALA A 255 -6.52 -23.29 11.05
C ALA A 255 -7.32 -23.03 9.78
N LEU A 256 -7.62 -21.76 9.45
CA LEU A 256 -8.32 -21.38 8.22
C LEU A 256 -7.52 -21.77 6.97
N VAL A 257 -8.19 -22.41 6.00
CA VAL A 257 -7.61 -22.92 4.76
C VAL A 257 -8.44 -22.53 3.55
N ASP A 258 -9.73 -22.83 3.60
CA ASP A 258 -10.66 -22.79 2.47
C ASP A 258 -11.89 -21.92 2.78
N VAL A 259 -12.70 -21.67 1.74
CA VAL A 259 -13.91 -20.82 1.85
C VAL A 259 -15.01 -21.50 2.64
N ASP A 260 -15.09 -22.83 2.63
CA ASP A 260 -16.15 -23.57 3.30
C ASP A 260 -15.87 -23.55 4.83
N SER A 261 -14.60 -23.66 5.25
CA SER A 261 -14.14 -23.30 6.60
C SER A 261 -14.45 -21.84 6.97
N ALA A 262 -14.38 -20.91 6.03
CA ALA A 262 -14.70 -19.51 6.29
C ALA A 262 -16.21 -19.27 6.46
N GLU A 263 -17.09 -20.03 5.79
CA GLU A 263 -18.54 -19.99 6.04
C GLU A 263 -18.88 -20.48 7.46
N ILE A 264 -18.14 -21.47 8.00
CA ILE A 264 -18.33 -21.93 9.39
C ILE A 264 -17.94 -20.84 10.42
N LEU A 265 -17.12 -19.84 10.06
CA LEU A 265 -16.82 -18.71 10.97
C LEU A 265 -18.06 -17.86 11.32
N HIS A 266 -19.16 -17.95 10.56
CA HIS A 266 -20.40 -17.24 10.89
C HIS A 266 -20.95 -17.58 12.28
N ASP A 267 -20.68 -18.79 12.79
CA ASP A 267 -21.03 -19.21 14.16
C ASP A 267 -20.42 -18.30 15.26
N ILE A 268 -19.36 -17.54 14.94
CA ILE A 268 -18.68 -16.65 15.89
C ILE A 268 -18.76 -15.15 15.52
N ASP A 269 -19.59 -14.76 14.54
CA ASP A 269 -19.74 -13.37 14.09
C ASP A 269 -20.06 -12.41 15.24
N TRP A 270 -20.88 -12.83 16.21
CA TRP A 270 -21.17 -12.04 17.40
C TRP A 270 -19.92 -11.72 18.23
N PHE A 271 -19.01 -12.68 18.41
CA PHE A 271 -17.75 -12.45 19.12
C PHE A 271 -16.84 -11.52 18.32
N ILE A 272 -16.75 -11.72 17.00
CA ILE A 272 -15.98 -10.88 16.07
C ILE A 272 -16.42 -9.41 16.16
N VAL A 273 -17.71 -9.13 15.98
CA VAL A 273 -18.30 -7.79 16.09
C VAL A 273 -17.97 -7.19 17.46
N LYS A 274 -18.22 -7.95 18.54
CA LYS A 274 -18.01 -7.48 19.91
C LYS A 274 -16.55 -7.18 20.25
N SER A 275 -15.61 -7.94 19.67
CA SER A 275 -14.18 -7.66 19.82
C SER A 275 -13.74 -6.41 19.04
N LEU A 276 -14.33 -6.14 17.86
CA LEU A 276 -14.08 -4.91 17.10
C LEU A 276 -14.60 -3.65 17.83
N THR A 277 -15.80 -3.72 18.42
CA THR A 277 -16.46 -2.58 19.10
C THR A 277 -15.89 -2.24 20.49
N ARG A 278 -14.86 -2.93 20.98
CA ARG A 278 -14.24 -2.65 22.29
C ARG A 278 -13.30 -1.43 22.27
N ASP A 279 -12.99 -0.88 23.44
CA ASP A 279 -11.96 0.16 23.61
C ASP A 279 -10.57 -0.30 23.15
N ASN A 280 -9.70 0.67 22.83
CA ASN A 280 -8.27 0.46 22.51
C ASN A 280 -7.47 -0.27 23.63
N LYS A 281 -7.96 -0.31 24.88
CA LYS A 281 -7.44 -1.18 25.96
C LYS A 281 -7.35 -2.68 25.56
N HIS A 282 -8.15 -3.06 24.57
CA HIS A 282 -8.30 -4.39 23.98
C HIS A 282 -7.66 -4.51 22.58
N ALA A 283 -6.76 -3.60 22.18
CA ALA A 283 -6.09 -3.61 20.88
C ALA A 283 -5.53 -4.98 20.47
N VAL A 284 -4.99 -5.75 21.43
CA VAL A 284 -4.41 -7.09 21.20
C VAL A 284 -5.43 -8.10 20.65
N GLU A 285 -6.71 -8.05 21.06
CA GLU A 285 -7.75 -8.89 20.43
C GLU A 285 -8.24 -8.31 19.11
N LYS A 286 -8.45 -6.98 19.01
CA LYS A 286 -8.83 -6.31 17.76
C LYS A 286 -7.88 -6.66 16.62
N GLU A 287 -6.58 -6.55 16.87
CA GLU A 287 -5.52 -6.86 15.90
C GLU A 287 -5.64 -8.29 15.36
N GLN A 288 -5.93 -9.28 16.22
CA GLN A 288 -6.09 -10.67 15.76
C GLN A 288 -7.38 -10.90 14.99
N VAL A 289 -8.46 -10.16 15.33
CA VAL A 289 -9.73 -10.18 14.57
C VAL A 289 -9.56 -9.57 13.18
N ILE A 290 -8.95 -8.38 13.08
CA ILE A 290 -8.68 -7.73 11.78
C ILE A 290 -7.77 -8.62 10.92
N LYS A 291 -6.76 -9.26 11.52
CA LYS A 291 -5.92 -10.26 10.84
C LYS A 291 -6.69 -11.53 10.43
N LEU A 292 -7.71 -11.96 11.19
CA LEU A 292 -8.58 -13.08 10.82
C LEU A 292 -9.46 -12.71 9.63
N ILE A 293 -10.10 -11.53 9.65
CA ILE A 293 -10.88 -11.00 8.53
C ILE A 293 -10.02 -10.92 7.27
N ARG A 294 -8.81 -10.34 7.35
CA ARG A 294 -7.86 -10.31 6.22
C ARG A 294 -7.45 -11.70 5.71
N ALA A 295 -7.42 -12.72 6.57
CA ALA A 295 -7.16 -14.09 6.15
C ALA A 295 -8.35 -14.68 5.36
N VAL A 296 -9.59 -14.44 5.79
CA VAL A 296 -10.82 -14.81 5.03
C VAL A 296 -10.83 -14.16 3.65
N VAL A 297 -10.49 -12.87 3.57
CA VAL A 297 -10.33 -12.12 2.31
C VAL A 297 -9.23 -12.73 1.43
N THR A 298 -8.11 -13.15 2.03
CA THR A 298 -6.98 -13.77 1.29
C THR A 298 -7.38 -15.13 0.68
N VAL A 299 -8.07 -15.99 1.44
CA VAL A 299 -8.58 -17.28 0.98
C VAL A 299 -9.60 -17.09 -0.15
N SER A 300 -10.49 -16.10 -0.03
CA SER A 300 -11.46 -15.73 -1.06
C SER A 300 -10.77 -15.26 -2.35
N ARG A 301 -9.69 -14.47 -2.23
CA ARG A 301 -8.86 -14.03 -3.36
C ARG A 301 -8.14 -15.19 -4.05
N GLU A 302 -7.68 -16.19 -3.29
CA GLU A 302 -7.06 -17.40 -3.86
C GLU A 302 -8.08 -18.22 -4.66
N ARG A 303 -9.32 -18.40 -4.15
CA ARG A 303 -10.44 -18.97 -4.93
C ARG A 303 -10.70 -18.17 -6.22
N LYS A 304 -10.65 -16.82 -6.19
CA LYS A 304 -10.77 -15.96 -7.39
C LYS A 304 -9.70 -16.27 -8.44
N SER A 305 -8.46 -16.48 -8.03
CA SER A 305 -7.35 -16.79 -8.94
C SER A 305 -7.47 -18.19 -9.58
N ILE A 306 -8.15 -19.13 -8.95
CA ILE A 306 -8.35 -20.51 -9.44
C ILE A 306 -9.54 -20.58 -10.40
N ILE A 307 -10.67 -19.94 -10.05
CA ILE A 307 -11.92 -19.96 -10.84
C ILE A 307 -11.90 -18.92 -11.98
N GLY A 308 -11.07 -17.88 -11.86
CA GLY A 308 -10.84 -16.88 -12.90
C GLY A 308 -11.98 -15.86 -13.01
N THR A 309 -13.03 -16.18 -13.76
CA THR A 309 -14.05 -15.21 -14.24
C THR A 309 -15.41 -15.32 -13.56
N GLY A 310 -15.56 -16.19 -12.56
CA GLY A 310 -16.78 -16.28 -11.76
C GLY A 310 -16.94 -15.10 -10.78
N PRO A 311 -18.18 -14.73 -10.39
CA PRO A 311 -18.39 -13.86 -9.24
C PRO A 311 -17.83 -14.53 -7.99
N VAL A 312 -17.13 -13.77 -7.16
CA VAL A 312 -16.53 -14.28 -5.92
C VAL A 312 -17.18 -13.58 -4.75
N THR A 313 -17.98 -14.34 -4.01
CA THR A 313 -18.56 -13.92 -2.74
C THR A 313 -17.52 -14.06 -1.64
N VAL A 314 -17.35 -13.02 -0.82
CA VAL A 314 -16.51 -13.11 0.38
C VAL A 314 -17.40 -13.59 1.54
N PRO A 315 -17.08 -14.71 2.24
CA PRO A 315 -17.88 -15.26 3.33
C PRO A 315 -17.67 -14.46 4.62
N ILE A 316 -18.16 -13.22 4.61
CA ILE A 316 -18.18 -12.29 5.75
C ILE A 316 -19.60 -11.77 5.85
N SER A 317 -20.20 -11.85 7.03
CA SER A 317 -21.57 -11.36 7.20
C SER A 317 -21.62 -9.84 7.16
N ASP A 318 -22.75 -9.33 6.69
CA ASP A 318 -23.14 -7.92 6.76
C ASP A 318 -22.88 -7.29 8.16
N CYS A 319 -23.02 -8.04 9.25
CA CYS A 319 -22.76 -7.58 10.62
C CYS A 319 -21.27 -7.34 10.90
N VAL A 320 -20.40 -8.30 10.56
CA VAL A 320 -18.95 -8.16 10.71
C VAL A 320 -18.42 -7.04 9.80
N MET A 321 -18.95 -6.96 8.58
CA MET A 321 -18.56 -5.93 7.62
C MET A 321 -18.97 -4.51 8.08
N ARG A 322 -20.19 -4.32 8.63
CA ARG A 322 -20.58 -3.03 9.25
C ARG A 322 -19.70 -2.67 10.46
N ALA A 323 -19.32 -3.66 11.28
CA ALA A 323 -18.39 -3.43 12.39
C ALA A 323 -16.99 -3.04 11.92
N LEU A 324 -16.50 -3.60 10.81
CA LEU A 324 -15.23 -3.21 10.20
C LEU A 324 -15.28 -1.77 9.64
N VAL A 325 -16.39 -1.38 9.00
CA VAL A 325 -16.62 0.01 8.56
C VAL A 325 -16.60 0.96 9.76
N ALA A 326 -17.28 0.64 10.86
CA ALA A 326 -17.28 1.48 12.06
C ALA A 326 -15.88 1.68 12.69
N VAL A 327 -14.99 0.68 12.61
CA VAL A 327 -13.58 0.81 13.05
C VAL A 327 -12.76 1.66 12.08
N ALA A 328 -13.07 1.64 10.78
CA ALA A 328 -12.42 2.49 9.79
C ALA A 328 -12.89 3.96 9.83
N ASP A 329 -14.13 4.18 10.28
CA ASP A 329 -14.75 5.51 10.41
C ASP A 329 -14.24 6.27 11.64
N TYR A 330 -13.96 5.57 12.74
CA TYR A 330 -13.46 6.18 13.97
C TYR A 330 -12.02 6.71 13.82
N PRO A 331 -11.79 8.04 13.83
CA PRO A 331 -10.49 8.63 13.46
C PRO A 331 -9.36 8.28 14.44
N GLU A 332 -9.70 8.10 15.72
CA GLU A 332 -8.76 7.79 16.80
C GLU A 332 -8.43 6.28 16.95
N ASP A 333 -8.95 5.38 16.10
CA ASP A 333 -8.57 3.96 16.17
C ASP A 333 -7.22 3.73 15.47
N PRO A 334 -6.21 3.15 16.15
CA PRO A 334 -4.89 2.90 15.55
C PRO A 334 -4.94 1.90 14.38
N PHE A 335 -6.02 1.13 14.23
CA PHE A 335 -6.20 0.19 13.12
C PHE A 335 -6.96 0.78 11.92
N ARG A 336 -7.39 2.05 11.98
CA ARG A 336 -8.17 2.73 10.93
C ARG A 336 -7.61 2.52 9.53
N SER A 337 -6.34 2.85 9.29
CA SER A 337 -5.71 2.73 7.96
C SER A 337 -5.70 1.30 7.42
N VAL A 338 -5.49 0.30 8.29
CA VAL A 338 -5.53 -1.12 7.90
C VAL A 338 -6.96 -1.56 7.59
N CYS A 339 -7.96 -1.03 8.29
CA CYS A 339 -9.37 -1.30 8.01
C CYS A 339 -9.79 -0.68 6.67
N ILE A 340 -9.41 0.58 6.37
CA ILE A 340 -9.64 1.22 5.07
C ILE A 340 -9.03 0.40 3.92
N GLN A 341 -7.76 -0.03 4.05
CA GLN A 341 -7.11 -0.89 3.04
C GLN A 341 -7.84 -2.25 2.88
N THR A 342 -8.27 -2.85 3.99
CA THR A 342 -9.03 -4.12 3.95
C THR A 342 -10.39 -3.95 3.28
N LEU A 343 -11.09 -2.85 3.53
CA LEU A 343 -12.37 -2.52 2.89
C LEU A 343 -12.20 -2.29 1.38
N ALA A 344 -11.12 -1.61 0.96
CA ALA A 344 -10.76 -1.45 -0.45
C ALA A 344 -10.41 -2.79 -1.13
N GLU A 345 -9.70 -3.69 -0.44
CA GLU A 345 -9.46 -5.06 -0.93
C GLU A 345 -10.75 -5.86 -1.11
N ILE A 346 -11.69 -5.78 -0.16
CA ILE A 346 -13.01 -6.45 -0.27
C ILE A 346 -13.81 -5.85 -1.44
N LEU A 347 -13.77 -4.53 -1.64
CA LEU A 347 -14.50 -3.84 -2.71
C LEU A 347 -14.11 -4.33 -4.12
N LEU A 348 -12.84 -4.73 -4.33
CA LEU A 348 -12.36 -5.32 -5.59
C LEU A 348 -12.66 -6.81 -5.75
N LEU A 349 -13.12 -7.47 -4.68
CA LEU A 349 -13.49 -8.88 -4.69
C LEU A 349 -15.01 -9.07 -4.83
N ASP A 350 -15.77 -8.40 -3.95
CA ASP A 350 -17.22 -8.51 -3.77
C ASP A 350 -17.81 -7.11 -3.51
N ILE A 351 -18.15 -6.41 -4.59
CA ILE A 351 -18.73 -5.06 -4.53
C ILE A 351 -20.13 -5.05 -3.91
N ASP A 352 -20.90 -6.12 -4.08
CA ASP A 352 -22.25 -6.28 -3.54
C ASP A 352 -22.25 -6.25 -2.01
N LEU A 353 -21.33 -6.97 -1.38
CA LEU A 353 -21.16 -6.95 0.08
C LEU A 353 -20.86 -5.53 0.58
N VAL A 354 -19.90 -4.83 -0.04
CA VAL A 354 -19.52 -3.47 0.38
C VAL A 354 -20.65 -2.46 0.15
N ALA A 355 -21.43 -2.61 -0.92
CA ALA A 355 -22.59 -1.78 -1.21
C ALA A 355 -23.70 -1.94 -0.15
N ARG A 356 -24.12 -3.18 0.15
CA ARG A 356 -25.18 -3.46 1.14
C ARG A 356 -24.83 -3.06 2.58
N THR A 357 -23.54 -2.93 2.88
CA THR A 357 -23.07 -2.50 4.21
C THR A 357 -22.74 -1.00 4.28
N GLY A 358 -22.95 -0.25 3.20
CA GLY A 358 -22.67 1.19 3.12
C GLY A 358 -21.18 1.55 3.03
N GLY A 359 -20.31 0.57 2.81
CA GLY A 359 -18.85 0.76 2.78
C GLY A 359 -18.36 1.58 1.59
N ILE A 360 -19.10 1.61 0.47
CA ILE A 360 -18.75 2.43 -0.71
C ILE A 360 -18.75 3.91 -0.34
N ARG A 361 -19.81 4.40 0.30
CA ARG A 361 -19.93 5.80 0.73
C ARG A 361 -18.84 6.18 1.74
N PHE A 362 -18.53 5.28 2.67
CA PHE A 362 -17.42 5.47 3.60
C PHE A 362 -16.07 5.57 2.87
N LEU A 363 -15.81 4.71 1.87
CA LEU A 363 -14.57 4.74 1.11
C LEU A 363 -14.44 5.98 0.20
N LEU A 364 -15.56 6.53 -0.28
CA LEU A 364 -15.59 7.83 -0.99
C LEU A 364 -15.28 8.98 -0.02
N HIS A 365 -15.85 8.98 1.17
CA HIS A 365 -15.51 9.94 2.23
C HIS A 365 -14.02 9.83 2.64
N ALA A 366 -13.50 8.61 2.73
CA ALA A 366 -12.08 8.35 3.00
C ALA A 366 -11.15 8.70 1.81
N LEU A 367 -11.69 8.86 0.60
CA LEU A 367 -10.93 9.36 -0.56
C LEU A 367 -10.76 10.89 -0.49
N GLY A 368 -11.80 11.61 -0.06
CA GLY A 368 -11.77 13.07 0.09
C GLY A 368 -11.12 13.57 1.39
N GLU A 369 -11.52 13.01 2.53
CA GLU A 369 -11.10 13.44 3.88
C GLU A 369 -10.14 12.48 4.59
N GLY A 370 -9.76 11.38 3.95
CA GLY A 370 -8.88 10.38 4.57
C GLY A 370 -7.40 10.77 4.61
N PRO A 371 -6.54 9.89 5.18
CA PRO A 371 -5.10 10.09 5.18
C PRO A 371 -4.56 10.20 3.76
N LEU A 372 -3.73 11.22 3.50
CA LEU A 372 -3.19 11.54 2.18
C LEU A 372 -2.49 10.37 1.48
N GLU A 373 -1.89 9.47 2.25
CA GLU A 373 -1.20 8.27 1.78
C GLU A 373 -2.15 7.24 1.13
N LEU A 374 -3.41 7.19 1.58
CA LEU A 374 -4.41 6.24 1.09
C LEU A 374 -5.17 6.77 -0.13
N GLY A 375 -5.21 8.10 -0.34
CA GLY A 375 -5.92 8.75 -1.46
C GLY A 375 -5.60 8.12 -2.83
N PRO A 376 -4.32 7.98 -3.24
CA PRO A 376 -3.97 7.34 -4.52
C PRO A 376 -4.40 5.87 -4.64
N ILE A 377 -4.40 5.13 -3.53
CA ILE A 377 -4.81 3.71 -3.49
C ILE A 377 -6.32 3.60 -3.66
N LEU A 378 -7.08 4.43 -2.94
CA LEU A 378 -8.54 4.50 -3.05
C LEU A 378 -8.96 5.01 -4.44
N ALA A 379 -8.29 6.02 -4.98
CA ALA A 379 -8.52 6.52 -6.34
C ALA A 379 -8.33 5.41 -7.39
N ALA A 380 -7.21 4.67 -7.33
CA ALA A 380 -6.97 3.52 -8.21
C ALA A 380 -8.03 2.41 -8.04
N THR A 381 -8.49 2.18 -6.82
CA THR A 381 -9.57 1.24 -6.50
C THR A 381 -10.86 1.65 -7.21
N PHE A 382 -11.33 2.89 -7.02
CA PHE A 382 -12.54 3.40 -7.69
C PHE A 382 -12.41 3.45 -9.21
N LEU A 383 -11.26 3.89 -9.76
CA LEU A 383 -11.02 3.91 -11.20
C LEU A 383 -11.17 2.54 -11.85
N SER A 384 -10.79 1.45 -11.15
CA SER A 384 -10.99 0.08 -11.64
C SER A 384 -12.45 -0.40 -11.59
N ILE A 385 -13.25 0.12 -10.65
CA ILE A 385 -14.70 -0.14 -10.55
C ILE A 385 -15.44 0.55 -11.70
N ILE A 386 -15.03 1.78 -12.02
CA ILE A 386 -15.60 2.61 -13.08
C ILE A 386 -15.30 2.02 -14.47
N ASP A 387 -14.14 1.42 -14.67
CA ASP A 387 -13.70 0.90 -15.98
C ASP A 387 -14.63 -0.21 -16.51
N SER A 388 -15.12 -1.10 -15.63
CA SER A 388 -16.07 -2.16 -16.01
C SER A 388 -17.54 -1.70 -15.92
N PRO A 389 -18.37 -1.94 -16.95
CA PRO A 389 -19.77 -1.50 -16.95
C PRO A 389 -20.65 -2.21 -15.92
N ARG A 390 -20.27 -3.43 -15.48
CA ARG A 390 -21.00 -4.20 -14.45
C ARG A 390 -20.79 -3.66 -13.04
N THR A 391 -19.65 -3.01 -12.81
CA THR A 391 -19.26 -2.46 -11.51
C THR A 391 -19.54 -0.97 -11.40
N ARG A 392 -19.61 -0.26 -12.54
CA ARG A 392 -20.04 1.14 -12.62
C ARG A 392 -21.46 1.39 -12.08
N SER A 393 -22.38 0.42 -12.17
CA SER A 393 -23.77 0.56 -11.68
C SER A 393 -23.90 0.72 -10.16
N TYR A 394 -22.83 0.48 -9.39
CA TYR A 394 -22.80 0.69 -7.94
C TYR A 394 -22.40 2.12 -7.54
N LEU A 395 -22.02 2.95 -8.51
CA LEU A 395 -21.68 4.36 -8.31
C LEU A 395 -22.75 5.24 -8.96
N THR A 396 -23.28 6.16 -8.16
CA THR A 396 -24.18 7.22 -8.59
C THR A 396 -23.38 8.42 -9.05
N VAL A 397 -23.37 8.62 -10.37
CA VAL A 397 -22.83 9.82 -11.02
C VAL A 397 -23.50 11.06 -10.40
N GLY A 398 -22.70 12.08 -10.09
CA GLY A 398 -23.08 13.23 -9.27
C GLY A 398 -22.66 13.02 -7.82
N THR A 399 -23.57 12.50 -7.00
CA THR A 399 -23.44 12.47 -5.54
C THR A 399 -22.19 11.75 -5.04
N ASP A 400 -21.80 10.61 -5.63
CA ASP A 400 -20.60 9.88 -5.18
C ASP A 400 -19.30 10.60 -5.56
N LEU A 401 -19.30 11.35 -6.67
CA LEU A 401 -18.15 12.18 -7.09
C LEU A 401 -18.05 13.45 -6.24
N GLU A 402 -19.17 14.11 -5.96
CA GLU A 402 -19.24 15.26 -5.03
C GLU A 402 -18.71 14.90 -3.63
N ILE A 403 -19.02 13.70 -3.11
CA ILE A 403 -18.46 13.22 -1.82
C ILE A 403 -16.94 13.11 -1.91
N ALA A 404 -16.41 12.51 -2.99
CA ALA A 404 -14.97 12.34 -3.18
C ALA A 404 -14.22 13.67 -3.41
N LEU A 405 -14.87 14.65 -4.03
CA LEU A 405 -14.32 15.99 -4.34
C LEU A 405 -14.72 17.06 -3.31
N SER A 406 -15.38 16.68 -2.23
CA SER A 406 -15.93 17.57 -1.20
C SER A 406 -14.92 18.59 -0.65
N ALA A 407 -13.68 18.20 -0.42
CA ALA A 407 -12.63 19.11 0.06
C ALA A 407 -12.20 20.16 -0.99
N ILE A 408 -12.53 19.97 -2.26
CA ILE A 408 -12.29 20.92 -3.36
C ILE A 408 -13.51 21.82 -3.55
N THR A 409 -14.73 21.28 -3.42
CA THR A 409 -15.99 22.03 -3.60
C THR A 409 -16.45 22.78 -2.35
N ASP A 410 -15.87 22.54 -1.17
CA ASP A 410 -16.17 23.27 0.06
C ASP A 410 -15.65 24.73 0.02
N ALA A 411 -16.55 25.65 -0.33
CA ALA A 411 -16.27 27.08 -0.37
C ALA A 411 -15.91 27.71 1.00
N TYR A 412 -16.26 27.05 2.12
CA TYR A 412 -16.07 27.60 3.47
C TYR A 412 -14.78 27.11 4.16
N GLY A 413 -14.08 26.16 3.56
CA GLY A 413 -12.83 25.60 4.05
C GLY A 413 -11.75 26.64 4.31
N LYS A 414 -11.29 26.75 5.56
CA LYS A 414 -10.24 27.70 5.98
C LYS A 414 -9.25 27.04 6.92
N GLY A 415 -7.97 27.40 6.76
CA GLY A 415 -6.88 26.94 7.64
C GLY A 415 -5.97 25.88 7.02
N PRO A 416 -4.89 25.49 7.73
CA PRO A 416 -3.84 24.63 7.19
C PRO A 416 -4.34 23.21 6.89
N GLU A 417 -5.15 22.61 7.76
CA GLU A 417 -5.69 21.25 7.56
C GLU A 417 -6.56 21.13 6.31
N HIS A 418 -7.37 22.15 6.01
CA HIS A 418 -8.15 22.17 4.77
C HIS A 418 -7.23 22.34 3.55
N SER A 419 -6.18 23.18 3.64
CA SER A 419 -5.19 23.27 2.54
C SER A 419 -4.44 21.96 2.28
N GLU A 420 -4.26 21.13 3.31
CA GLU A 420 -3.66 19.79 3.19
C GLU A 420 -4.63 18.78 2.56
N ARG A 421 -5.90 18.77 2.99
CA ARG A 421 -6.99 17.99 2.33
C ARG A 421 -7.17 18.37 0.86
N MET A 422 -7.19 19.67 0.55
CA MET A 422 -7.21 20.23 -0.81
C MET A 422 -6.07 19.69 -1.67
N ARG A 423 -4.82 19.66 -1.16
CA ARG A 423 -3.68 19.03 -1.86
C ARG A 423 -3.84 17.52 -2.02
N GLY A 424 -4.48 16.84 -1.07
CA GLY A 424 -4.87 15.43 -1.19
C GLY A 424 -5.79 15.19 -2.38
N CYS A 425 -6.93 15.89 -2.40
CA CYS A 425 -7.91 15.79 -3.46
C CYS A 425 -7.36 16.26 -4.82
N ALA A 426 -6.51 17.29 -4.88
CA ALA A 426 -5.88 17.72 -6.13
C ALA A 426 -4.99 16.61 -6.73
N ARG A 427 -4.28 15.83 -5.90
CA ARG A 427 -3.54 14.64 -6.38
C ARG A 427 -4.46 13.51 -6.83
N VAL A 428 -5.63 13.36 -6.21
CA VAL A 428 -6.67 12.41 -6.65
C VAL A 428 -7.23 12.82 -8.02
N ILE A 429 -7.64 14.08 -8.21
CA ILE A 429 -8.08 14.60 -9.51
C ILE A 429 -6.99 14.41 -10.57
N HIS A 430 -5.74 14.78 -10.27
CA HIS A 430 -4.61 14.61 -11.19
C HIS A 430 -4.42 13.14 -11.61
N LEU A 431 -4.55 12.19 -10.66
CA LEU A 431 -4.47 10.76 -10.97
C LEU A 431 -5.66 10.30 -11.83
N MET A 432 -6.88 10.75 -11.51
CA MET A 432 -8.09 10.43 -12.29
C MET A 432 -8.02 11.00 -13.70
N LEU A 433 -7.65 12.26 -13.88
CA LEU A 433 -7.50 12.93 -15.19
C LEU A 433 -6.37 12.33 -16.04
N ARG A 434 -5.39 11.63 -15.45
CA ARG A 434 -4.38 10.85 -16.18
C ARG A 434 -4.86 9.46 -16.62
N THR A 435 -6.09 9.07 -16.30
CA THR A 435 -6.70 7.81 -16.75
C THR A 435 -7.92 8.08 -17.63
N TRP A 436 -8.20 7.19 -18.57
CA TRP A 436 -9.36 7.32 -19.46
C TRP A 436 -10.68 7.32 -18.67
N SER A 437 -10.87 6.35 -17.77
CA SER A 437 -12.10 6.23 -16.97
C SER A 437 -12.33 7.44 -16.04
N GLY A 438 -11.28 7.96 -15.41
CA GLY A 438 -11.38 9.15 -14.56
C GLY A 438 -11.60 10.44 -15.35
N ALA A 439 -10.90 10.63 -16.48
CA ALA A 439 -11.11 11.76 -17.36
C ALA A 439 -12.54 11.79 -17.92
N PHE A 440 -13.07 10.66 -18.40
CA PHE A 440 -14.45 10.61 -18.90
C PHE A 440 -15.51 10.89 -17.84
N LEU A 441 -15.29 10.54 -16.56
CA LEU A 441 -16.24 10.91 -15.49
C LEU A 441 -16.16 12.40 -15.16
N LEU A 442 -14.96 12.89 -14.82
CA LEU A 442 -14.78 14.28 -14.38
C LEU A 442 -15.27 15.27 -15.46
N LEU A 443 -14.93 15.02 -16.72
CA LEU A 443 -15.21 15.93 -17.83
C LEU A 443 -16.64 15.79 -18.40
N TRP A 444 -17.42 14.80 -17.93
CA TRP A 444 -18.86 14.70 -18.21
C TRP A 444 -19.70 15.48 -17.19
N GLU A 445 -19.19 15.63 -15.97
CA GLU A 445 -19.96 16.06 -14.80
C GLU A 445 -19.71 17.52 -14.39
N THR A 446 -18.52 18.06 -14.64
CA THR A 446 -18.18 19.41 -14.17
C THR A 446 -18.85 20.51 -14.97
N GLU A 447 -20.07 20.91 -14.56
CA GLU A 447 -20.38 22.34 -14.47
C GLU A 447 -19.38 22.98 -13.50
N THR A 448 -18.68 24.02 -13.94
CA THR A 448 -17.45 24.50 -13.29
C THR A 448 -17.73 25.07 -11.89
N PRO A 449 -17.26 24.44 -10.79
CA PRO A 449 -17.46 24.99 -9.46
C PRO A 449 -16.61 26.25 -9.24
N ASP A 450 -17.18 27.24 -8.55
CA ASP A 450 -16.54 28.54 -8.30
C ASP A 450 -15.48 28.45 -7.19
N LEU A 451 -14.28 28.02 -7.55
CA LEU A 451 -13.16 27.86 -6.60
C LEU A 451 -12.42 29.17 -6.34
N GLN A 452 -12.97 29.98 -5.43
CA GLN A 452 -12.34 31.24 -5.02
C GLN A 452 -11.16 31.05 -4.05
N THR A 453 -11.18 30.02 -3.20
CA THR A 453 -10.38 30.01 -1.95
C THR A 453 -8.94 29.47 -2.10
N PHE A 454 -8.67 28.56 -3.04
CA PHE A 454 -7.37 27.88 -3.18
C PHE A 454 -6.82 27.82 -4.62
N LYS A 455 -7.03 28.91 -5.39
CA LYS A 455 -6.62 29.04 -6.80
C LYS A 455 -5.16 28.60 -7.07
N GLU A 456 -4.23 28.78 -6.13
CA GLU A 456 -2.82 28.37 -6.29
C GLU A 456 -2.61 26.84 -6.35
N ILE A 457 -3.29 26.05 -5.51
CA ILE A 457 -3.11 24.58 -5.49
C ILE A 457 -3.65 23.96 -6.80
N ILE A 458 -4.72 24.54 -7.34
CA ILE A 458 -5.34 24.14 -8.61
C ILE A 458 -4.40 24.48 -9.79
N LEU A 459 -3.79 25.66 -9.80
CA LEU A 459 -2.81 26.03 -10.82
C LEU A 459 -1.61 25.08 -10.80
N ASP A 460 -1.06 24.77 -9.63
CA ASP A 460 0.05 23.83 -9.48
C ASP A 460 -0.34 22.42 -9.96
N MET A 461 -1.56 21.96 -9.66
CA MET A 461 -2.13 20.73 -10.23
C MET A 461 -2.21 20.77 -11.77
N PHE A 462 -2.60 21.90 -12.38
CA PHE A 462 -2.64 22.03 -13.84
C PHE A 462 -1.24 22.03 -14.49
N PHE A 463 -0.23 22.63 -13.85
CA PHE A 463 1.17 22.53 -14.29
C PHE A 463 1.65 21.07 -14.30
N ASP A 464 1.39 20.32 -13.23
CA ASP A 464 1.73 18.89 -13.12
C ASP A 464 0.93 18.02 -14.10
N LEU A 465 -0.36 18.31 -14.29
CA LEU A 465 -1.27 17.57 -15.16
C LEU A 465 -0.84 17.67 -16.63
N LEU A 466 -0.59 18.90 -17.10
CA LEU A 466 -0.12 19.18 -18.45
C LEU A 466 1.36 18.84 -18.65
N ASN A 467 2.06 18.43 -17.58
CA ASN A 467 3.49 18.08 -17.59
C ASN A 467 4.37 19.24 -18.13
N ILE A 468 4.01 20.47 -17.75
CA ILE A 468 4.75 21.68 -18.11
C ILE A 468 6.04 21.71 -17.31
N LYS A 469 7.18 21.75 -18.01
CA LYS A 469 8.50 21.81 -17.36
C LYS A 469 8.72 23.22 -16.81
N THR A 470 8.55 23.40 -15.49
CA THR A 470 8.88 24.66 -14.80
C THR A 470 10.32 25.09 -15.14
N PRO A 471 10.53 26.21 -15.86
CA PRO A 471 11.87 26.63 -16.27
C PRO A 471 12.71 27.08 -15.06
N GLU A 472 14.04 27.17 -15.21
CA GLU A 472 14.94 27.62 -14.12
C GLU A 472 14.60 29.04 -13.62
N TRP A 473 13.97 29.85 -14.47
CA TRP A 473 13.50 31.21 -14.15
C TRP A 473 12.07 31.26 -13.60
N PHE A 474 11.39 30.13 -13.42
CA PHE A 474 10.01 30.07 -12.90
C PHE A 474 9.89 30.77 -11.55
N GLN A 475 10.69 30.38 -10.55
CA GLN A 475 10.64 31.00 -9.22
C GLN A 475 11.03 32.49 -9.25
N THR A 476 12.02 32.90 -10.05
CA THR A 476 12.44 34.31 -10.10
C THR A 476 11.40 35.20 -10.79
N PHE A 477 10.65 34.66 -11.76
CA PHE A 477 9.48 35.30 -12.35
C PHE A 477 8.32 35.39 -11.34
N ILE A 478 7.98 34.30 -10.64
CA ILE A 478 6.94 34.31 -9.60
C ILE A 478 7.27 35.33 -8.51
N ASP A 479 8.51 35.38 -8.03
CA ASP A 479 9.02 36.39 -7.08
C ASP A 479 8.93 37.85 -7.59
N GLY A 480 8.64 38.07 -8.88
CA GLY A 480 8.58 39.41 -9.48
C GLY A 480 9.95 40.04 -9.72
N ARG A 481 11.05 39.27 -9.62
CA ARG A 481 12.40 39.75 -9.91
C ARG A 481 12.57 39.85 -11.43
N ARG A 482 13.13 40.96 -11.92
CA ARG A 482 13.32 41.16 -13.36
C ARG A 482 14.22 40.05 -13.94
N LEU A 483 13.70 39.32 -14.93
CA LEU A 483 14.43 38.34 -15.75
C LEU A 483 15.61 38.94 -16.53
N THR A 484 15.84 40.25 -16.45
CA THR A 484 16.92 40.99 -17.12
C THR A 484 18.31 40.72 -16.54
N MET A 485 18.45 39.85 -15.54
CA MET A 485 19.74 39.39 -15.01
C MET A 485 20.32 38.21 -15.81
N TYR A 486 20.15 38.21 -17.14
CA TYR A 486 21.06 37.53 -18.07
C TYR A 486 22.44 38.20 -17.98
N ARG A 487 23.18 37.87 -16.92
CA ARG A 487 24.59 38.23 -16.76
C ARG A 487 25.37 37.49 -17.85
N LYS A 488 25.52 38.17 -18.99
CA LYS A 488 26.39 37.87 -20.14
C LYS A 488 27.47 36.85 -19.76
N SER A 489 27.23 35.57 -20.07
CA SER A 489 28.15 34.49 -19.72
C SER A 489 29.50 34.78 -20.38
N ARG A 490 30.53 35.00 -19.57
CA ARG A 490 31.92 35.11 -20.05
C ARG A 490 32.49 33.71 -20.22
N LEU A 491 31.96 32.99 -21.20
CA LEU A 491 32.57 31.79 -21.76
C LEU A 491 32.83 32.06 -23.26
N PRO A 492 34.01 31.71 -23.79
CA PRO A 492 34.33 31.95 -25.20
C PRO A 492 33.43 31.11 -26.13
N PRO A 493 33.17 31.57 -27.36
CA PRO A 493 32.23 30.93 -28.26
C PRO A 493 32.84 29.69 -28.93
N GLU A 494 32.69 28.52 -28.32
CA GLU A 494 32.83 27.27 -29.06
C GLU A 494 31.54 26.93 -29.81
N ALA A 495 31.72 26.39 -31.01
CA ALA A 495 30.70 26.35 -32.04
C ALA A 495 29.45 25.54 -31.65
N LYS A 496 28.29 26.20 -31.67
CA LYS A 496 27.03 25.57 -32.06
C LYS A 496 26.53 26.21 -33.34
N LYS A 497 26.68 25.43 -34.41
CA LYS A 497 25.98 25.62 -35.69
C LYS A 497 24.47 25.42 -35.47
N ASP A 498 23.70 25.70 -36.52
CA ASP A 498 22.28 25.34 -36.67
C ASP A 498 21.27 26.26 -35.99
N THR A 499 21.30 27.54 -36.41
CA THR A 499 20.05 28.23 -36.78
C THR A 499 19.70 27.85 -38.22
N SER A 500 18.76 26.91 -38.40
CA SER A 500 17.98 26.78 -39.64
C SER A 500 16.59 27.42 -39.43
N PRO A 501 16.00 28.04 -40.47
CA PRO A 501 14.65 28.59 -40.37
C PRO A 501 13.59 27.51 -40.60
N THR A 502 12.49 27.62 -39.85
CA THR A 502 11.11 27.23 -40.23
C THR A 502 10.93 26.00 -41.14
N GLU A 503 11.33 24.83 -40.69
CA GLU A 503 10.65 23.58 -41.05
C GLU A 503 10.12 22.95 -39.76
N ARG A 504 8.80 22.73 -39.68
CA ARG A 504 8.24 21.92 -38.60
C ARG A 504 8.81 20.52 -38.77
N PRO A 505 9.64 19.99 -37.85
CA PRO A 505 9.86 18.56 -37.86
C PRO A 505 8.48 17.91 -37.66
N ASN A 506 8.13 16.95 -38.52
CA ASN A 506 7.08 16.00 -38.19
C ASN A 506 7.62 15.11 -37.06
N GLU A 507 7.76 15.68 -35.86
CA GLU A 507 8.01 14.94 -34.64
C GLU A 507 6.88 13.93 -34.54
N THR A 508 7.24 12.65 -34.60
CA THR A 508 6.31 11.55 -34.38
C THR A 508 5.68 11.75 -33.01
N LEU A 509 4.44 12.26 -32.98
CA LEU A 509 3.73 12.62 -31.76
C LEU A 509 3.74 11.43 -30.82
N LYS A 510 4.39 11.58 -29.67
CA LYS A 510 4.45 10.51 -28.67
C LYS A 510 3.03 10.27 -28.17
N LEU A 511 2.73 9.05 -27.73
CA LEU A 511 1.41 8.73 -27.16
C LEU A 511 1.04 9.68 -25.99
N THR A 512 2.06 10.12 -25.24
CA THR A 512 1.93 11.15 -24.20
C THR A 512 1.54 12.52 -24.75
N ASP A 513 2.12 12.95 -25.87
CA ASP A 513 1.74 14.20 -26.53
C ASP A 513 0.31 14.09 -27.07
N GLN A 514 -0.08 12.97 -27.69
CA GLN A 514 -1.45 12.74 -28.17
C GLN A 514 -2.49 12.80 -27.03
N PHE A 515 -2.19 12.18 -25.88
CA PHE A 515 -3.04 12.25 -24.69
C PHE A 515 -3.15 13.69 -24.14
N LEU A 516 -2.01 14.40 -24.03
CA LEU A 516 -1.99 15.80 -23.61
C LEU A 516 -2.75 16.71 -24.58
N ALA A 517 -2.72 16.44 -25.89
CA ALA A 517 -3.48 17.18 -26.89
C ALA A 517 -5.00 17.03 -26.65
N LEU A 518 -5.46 15.80 -26.43
CA LEU A 518 -6.86 15.54 -26.13
C LEU A 518 -7.29 16.20 -24.83
N LEU A 519 -6.50 16.05 -23.77
CA LEU A 519 -6.78 16.63 -22.46
C LEU A 519 -6.82 18.17 -22.52
N LEU A 520 -5.84 18.79 -23.19
CA LEU A 520 -5.82 20.24 -23.43
C LEU A 520 -7.05 20.71 -24.22
N LEU A 521 -7.44 19.98 -25.27
CA LEU A 521 -8.63 20.30 -26.07
C LEU A 521 -9.91 20.25 -25.23
N VAL A 522 -10.07 19.25 -24.36
CA VAL A 522 -11.25 19.17 -23.49
C VAL A 522 -11.23 20.27 -22.43
N LEU A 523 -10.09 20.55 -21.80
CA LEU A 523 -9.95 21.64 -20.83
C LEU A 523 -10.24 23.02 -21.44
N VAL A 524 -9.79 23.28 -22.66
CA VAL A 524 -10.11 24.53 -23.38
C VAL A 524 -11.61 24.60 -23.70
N LYS A 525 -12.23 23.50 -24.15
CA LYS A 525 -13.69 23.45 -24.37
C LYS A 525 -14.53 23.55 -23.10
N ALA A 526 -13.97 23.22 -21.94
CA ALA A 526 -14.58 23.43 -20.63
C ALA A 526 -14.41 24.87 -20.10
N GLY A 527 -13.88 25.80 -20.90
CA GLY A 527 -13.74 27.21 -20.53
C GLY A 527 -12.56 27.52 -19.61
N LEU A 528 -11.52 26.66 -19.56
CA LEU A 528 -10.36 26.91 -18.67
C LEU A 528 -9.64 28.22 -19.01
N LEU A 529 -9.56 28.60 -20.30
CA LEU A 529 -8.94 29.87 -20.70
C LEU A 529 -9.79 31.08 -20.27
N ASP A 530 -11.12 30.98 -20.35
CA ASP A 530 -12.04 32.03 -19.89
C ASP A 530 -11.96 32.18 -18.36
N ALA A 531 -11.92 31.06 -17.63
CA ALA A 531 -11.77 31.05 -16.17
C ALA A 531 -10.41 31.61 -15.71
N LEU A 532 -9.32 31.31 -16.43
CA LEU A 532 -8.02 31.93 -16.19
C LEU A 532 -8.07 33.44 -16.46
N THR A 533 -8.74 33.88 -17.54
CA THR A 533 -8.86 35.30 -17.91
C THR A 533 -9.69 36.07 -16.87
N GLY A 534 -10.85 35.56 -16.46
CA GLY A 534 -11.65 36.16 -15.39
C GLY A 534 -10.89 36.25 -14.06
N MET A 535 -10.10 35.22 -13.71
CA MET A 535 -9.21 35.30 -12.54
C MET A 535 -8.12 36.39 -12.70
N LEU A 536 -7.58 36.63 -13.91
CA LEU A 536 -6.64 37.72 -14.17
C LEU A 536 -7.29 39.10 -14.03
N GLU A 537 -8.59 39.23 -14.31
CA GLU A 537 -9.37 40.47 -14.15
C GLU A 537 -9.74 40.74 -12.69
N GLU A 538 -10.10 39.70 -11.92
CA GLU A 538 -10.40 39.79 -10.49
C GLU A 538 -9.18 40.08 -9.62
N VAL A 539 -8.03 39.48 -9.94
CA VAL A 539 -6.85 39.45 -9.07
C VAL A 539 -5.91 40.62 -9.39
N ALA A 540 -5.58 41.41 -8.36
CA ALA A 540 -4.64 42.53 -8.47
C ALA A 540 -3.34 42.15 -9.19
N THR A 541 -2.99 42.92 -10.22
CA THR A 541 -1.87 42.65 -11.12
C THR A 541 -0.54 42.60 -10.38
N GLY A 542 0.20 41.49 -10.49
CA GLY A 542 1.54 41.34 -9.91
C GLY A 542 1.59 40.55 -8.60
N THR A 543 0.51 39.90 -8.19
CA THR A 543 0.55 38.81 -7.19
C THR A 543 1.25 37.56 -7.75
N ASN A 544 1.78 36.70 -6.88
CA ASN A 544 2.33 35.38 -7.28
C ASN A 544 1.29 34.54 -8.06
N LEU A 545 0.02 34.63 -7.65
CA LEU A 545 -1.11 33.97 -8.30
C LEU A 545 -1.32 34.46 -9.74
N SER A 546 -1.43 35.78 -9.96
CA SER A 546 -1.57 36.34 -11.32
C SER A 546 -0.38 35.98 -12.22
N ARG A 547 0.84 35.95 -11.68
CA ARG A 547 2.04 35.51 -12.42
C ARG A 547 2.00 34.03 -12.79
N LYS A 548 1.62 33.13 -11.86
CA LYS A 548 1.42 31.69 -12.16
C LYS A 548 0.38 31.50 -13.25
N ALA A 549 -0.74 32.22 -13.19
CA ALA A 549 -1.82 32.12 -14.16
C ALA A 549 -1.43 32.58 -15.57
N ILE A 550 -0.74 33.73 -15.70
CA ILE A 550 -0.18 34.21 -16.98
C ILE A 550 0.76 33.16 -17.60
N LEU A 551 1.62 32.55 -16.77
CA LEU A 551 2.59 31.56 -17.22
C LEU A 551 1.89 30.27 -17.68
N LEU A 552 0.88 29.80 -16.94
CA LEU A 552 0.07 28.63 -17.33
C LEU A 552 -0.65 28.87 -18.67
N MET A 553 -1.29 30.04 -18.82
CA MET A 553 -1.97 30.43 -20.07
C MET A 553 -1.01 30.48 -21.26
N ALA A 554 0.19 31.07 -21.09
CA ALA A 554 1.20 31.13 -22.13
C ALA A 554 1.71 29.74 -22.56
N GLU A 555 1.99 28.85 -21.60
CA GLU A 555 2.43 27.48 -21.86
C GLU A 555 1.30 26.64 -22.50
N MET A 556 0.04 26.85 -22.11
CA MET A 556 -1.12 26.22 -22.76
C MET A 556 -1.26 26.64 -24.23
N LEU A 557 -1.10 27.92 -24.55
CA LEU A 557 -1.14 28.43 -25.94
C LEU A 557 0.05 27.93 -26.78
N GLN A 558 1.24 27.82 -26.17
CA GLN A 558 2.39 27.22 -26.82
C GLN A 558 2.20 25.71 -27.05
N MET A 559 1.60 25.00 -26.10
CA MET A 559 1.27 23.58 -26.22
C MET A 559 0.18 23.34 -27.28
N ALA A 560 -0.84 24.20 -27.36
CA ALA A 560 -1.85 24.16 -28.42
C ALA A 560 -1.19 24.23 -29.80
N ASN A 561 -0.28 25.19 -30.03
CA ASN A 561 0.48 25.31 -31.28
C ASN A 561 1.38 24.11 -31.59
N ARG A 562 1.90 23.42 -30.57
CA ARG A 562 2.82 22.27 -30.76
C ARG A 562 2.08 20.97 -31.06
N VAL A 563 0.89 20.78 -30.46
CA VAL A 563 0.27 19.44 -30.39
C VAL A 563 -1.14 19.35 -31.00
N LEU A 564 -1.88 20.46 -31.12
CA LEU A 564 -3.22 20.46 -31.73
C LEU A 564 -3.17 20.64 -33.26
N PRO A 565 -4.19 20.14 -33.99
CA PRO A 565 -4.39 20.49 -35.40
C PRO A 565 -4.55 22.00 -35.59
N LEU A 566 -4.00 22.52 -36.68
CA LEU A 566 -3.90 23.97 -36.93
C LEU A 566 -5.22 24.72 -36.96
N SER A 567 -6.32 24.08 -37.38
CA SER A 567 -7.66 24.67 -37.33
C SER A 567 -8.07 24.98 -35.89
N ILE A 568 -7.93 24.00 -35.00
CA ILE A 568 -8.27 24.11 -33.59
C ILE A 568 -7.30 25.06 -32.87
N ALA A 569 -6.00 25.00 -33.20
CA ALA A 569 -5.01 25.90 -32.61
C ALA A 569 -5.24 27.37 -32.99
N ALA A 570 -5.75 27.63 -34.21
CA ALA A 570 -6.12 28.98 -34.66
C ALA A 570 -7.37 29.51 -33.94
N ASP A 571 -8.42 28.69 -33.81
CA ASP A 571 -9.66 29.06 -33.11
C ASP A 571 -9.43 29.42 -31.61
N ILE A 572 -8.32 28.98 -31.02
CA ILE A 572 -7.94 29.24 -29.61
C ILE A 572 -7.09 30.53 -29.46
N GLN A 573 -6.61 31.10 -30.57
CA GLN A 573 -5.72 32.28 -30.58
C GLN A 573 -6.39 33.59 -31.03
N VAL A 574 -7.68 33.50 -31.39
CA VAL A 574 -8.54 34.62 -31.82
C VAL A 574 -9.46 35.01 -30.67
#